data_AF-N9NVB7-F1
#
_entry.id   AF-N9NVB7-F1
#
_cell.length_a   1.000
_cell.length_b   1.000
_cell.length_c   1.000
_cell.angle_alpha   90.00
_cell.angle_beta   90.00
_cell.angle_gamma   90.00
#
_symmetry.space_group_name_H-M   'P 1'
#
loop_
_entity.id
_entity.type
_entity.pdbx_description
1 polymer ?
#
loop_
_entity_poly.entity_id
_entity_poly.type
_entity_poly.pdbx_seq_one_letter_code
_entity_poly.pdbx_strand_id
1 'polypeptide(L)'
;MIKNQVNIQRDEFENIQRAWEGDLWDRERLGIQLTNYVDRLQCGAVLALDARWGEGKTWFVRHWAKHLSDTKHNVIYLDAFANDYLDDPFLTIAAQISQAFKDSDEIGIEEINDLGLTH
;
A
#
# COMPACT_ATOMS: atom_id res chain seq x y z
N MET A 1 -8.20 -9.40 -40.74
CA MET A 1 -7.97 -8.39 -39.68
C MET A 1 -8.34 -9.00 -38.34
N ILE A 2 -7.35 -9.37 -37.53
CA ILE A 2 -7.59 -9.92 -36.19
C ILE A 2 -7.89 -8.72 -35.28
N LYS A 3 -9.12 -8.63 -34.76
CA LYS A 3 -9.48 -7.66 -33.73
C LYS A 3 -8.82 -8.12 -32.43
N ASN A 4 -7.68 -7.54 -32.10
CA ASN A 4 -7.06 -7.72 -30.79
C ASN A 4 -7.94 -6.96 -29.78
N GLN A 5 -8.91 -7.65 -29.17
CA GLN A 5 -9.65 -7.11 -28.05
C GLN A 5 -8.69 -7.05 -26.87
N VAL A 6 -8.27 -5.84 -26.52
CA VAL A 6 -7.54 -5.59 -25.27
C VAL A 6 -8.46 -6.04 -24.14
N ASN A 7 -8.09 -7.13 -23.48
CA ASN A 7 -8.79 -7.62 -22.30
C ASN A 7 -8.46 -6.67 -21.14
N ILE A 8 -9.30 -5.65 -20.96
CA ILE A 8 -9.21 -4.76 -19.81
C ILE A 8 -9.84 -5.52 -18.63
N GLN A 9 -9.04 -6.41 -18.02
CA GLN A 9 -9.40 -6.90 -16.70
C GLN A 9 -9.40 -5.69 -15.76
N ARG A 10 -10.47 -5.50 -15.00
CA ARG A 10 -10.44 -4.50 -13.92
C ARG A 10 -9.47 -5.05 -12.89
N ASP A 11 -8.39 -4.33 -12.64
CA ASP A 11 -7.43 -4.73 -11.62
C ASP A 11 -8.18 -4.90 -10.29
N GLU A 12 -8.11 -6.08 -9.69
CA GLU A 12 -8.54 -6.30 -8.31
C GLU A 12 -7.48 -5.67 -7.39
N PHE A 13 -7.56 -4.35 -7.23
CA PHE A 13 -6.61 -3.53 -6.46
C PHE A 13 -6.48 -3.92 -4.98
N GLU A 14 -7.40 -4.73 -4.46
CA GLU A 14 -7.40 -5.20 -3.07
C GLU A 14 -6.62 -6.50 -2.88
N ASN A 15 -6.31 -7.23 -3.96
CA ASN A 15 -5.67 -8.54 -3.86
C ASN A 15 -4.54 -8.71 -4.87
N ILE A 16 -3.52 -7.86 -4.77
CA ILE A 16 -2.31 -7.96 -5.60
C ILE A 16 -1.46 -9.12 -5.09
N GLN A 17 -1.49 -10.26 -5.78
CA GLN A 17 -0.72 -11.46 -5.43
C GLN A 17 0.76 -11.30 -5.75
N ARG A 18 1.09 -10.69 -6.88
CA ARG A 18 2.46 -10.50 -7.37
C ARG A 18 2.72 -9.03 -7.69
N ALA A 19 3.80 -8.49 -7.13
CA ALA A 19 4.25 -7.14 -7.45
C ALA A 19 4.53 -7.00 -8.96
N TRP A 20 4.20 -5.83 -9.51
CA TRP A 20 4.40 -5.46 -10.93
C TRP A 20 3.75 -6.36 -11.99
N GLU A 21 2.84 -7.26 -11.60
CA GLU A 21 2.08 -8.04 -12.56
C GLU A 21 1.26 -7.13 -13.48
N GLY A 22 1.41 -7.30 -14.79
CA GLY A 22 0.73 -6.46 -15.77
C GLY A 22 1.34 -5.07 -15.98
N ASP A 23 2.60 -4.82 -15.58
CA ASP A 23 3.25 -3.53 -15.82
C ASP A 23 3.45 -3.23 -17.32
N LEU A 24 2.57 -2.39 -17.85
CA LEU A 24 2.60 -1.96 -19.25
C LEU A 24 3.56 -0.79 -19.52
N TRP A 25 4.01 -0.09 -18.48
CA TRP A 25 4.68 1.22 -18.60
C TRP A 25 6.06 1.27 -17.94
N ASP A 26 6.66 0.12 -17.61
CA ASP A 26 7.97 0.02 -16.96
C ASP A 26 8.04 0.84 -15.66
N ARG A 27 6.94 0.80 -14.89
CA ARG A 27 6.80 1.42 -13.58
C ARG A 27 7.59 0.68 -12.51
N GLU A 28 7.84 -0.62 -12.67
CA GLU A 28 8.71 -1.40 -11.79
C GLU A 28 10.06 -0.73 -11.61
N ARG A 29 10.67 -0.25 -12.70
CA ARG A 29 11.96 0.44 -12.64
C ARG A 29 11.92 1.67 -11.74
N LEU A 30 10.85 2.47 -11.81
CA LEU A 30 10.65 3.61 -10.92
C LEU A 30 10.46 3.15 -9.47
N GLY A 31 9.68 2.11 -9.24
CA GLY A 31 9.47 1.51 -7.92
C GLY A 31 10.79 1.08 -7.27
N ILE A 32 11.63 0.35 -8.01
CA ILE A 32 12.96 -0.09 -7.54
C ILE A 32 13.86 1.10 -7.22
N GLN A 33 13.86 2.15 -8.03
CA GLN A 33 14.64 3.36 -7.77
C GLN A 33 14.20 4.06 -6.48
N LEU A 34 12.88 4.16 -6.25
CA LEU A 34 12.34 4.74 -5.02
C LEU A 34 12.64 3.87 -3.80
N THR A 35 12.50 2.54 -3.90
CA THR A 35 12.88 1.62 -2.82
C THR A 35 14.34 1.81 -2.43
N ASN A 36 15.26 1.75 -3.39
CA ASN A 36 16.69 1.98 -3.13
C ASN A 36 16.99 3.36 -2.54
N TYR A 37 16.18 4.37 -2.87
CA TYR A 37 16.31 5.69 -2.26
C TYR A 37 15.87 5.65 -0.80
N VAL A 38 14.71 5.06 -0.51
CA VAL A 38 14.15 4.91 0.84
C VAL A 38 15.09 4.10 1.74
N ASP A 39 15.64 2.98 1.25
CA ASP A 39 16.55 2.10 2.02
C ASP A 39 17.83 2.79 2.48
N ARG A 40 18.25 3.85 1.77
CA ARG A 40 19.45 4.63 2.11
C ARG A 40 19.18 5.78 3.08
N LEU A 41 17.92 6.07 3.38
CA LEU A 41 17.57 7.14 4.31
C LEU A 41 17.96 6.72 5.73
N GLN A 42 18.73 7.57 6.41
CA GLN A 42 19.17 7.34 7.78
C GLN A 42 18.16 7.83 8.83
N CYS A 43 17.12 8.54 8.40
CA CYS A 43 16.06 9.08 9.24
C CYS A 43 14.73 9.03 8.50
N GLY A 44 13.62 9.16 9.24
CA GLY A 44 12.28 9.19 8.66
C GLY A 44 12.13 10.32 7.63
N ALA A 45 11.50 10.01 6.50
CA ALA A 45 11.22 10.98 5.44
C ALA A 45 9.79 10.84 4.92
N VAL A 46 9.30 11.90 4.29
CA VAL A 46 8.01 11.93 3.60
C VAL A 46 8.27 12.08 2.11
N LEU A 47 7.73 11.16 1.30
CA LEU A 47 7.75 11.26 -0.15
C LEU A 47 6.37 11.63 -0.67
N ALA A 48 6.29 12.68 -1.48
CA ALA A 48 5.09 13.03 -2.22
C ALA A 48 5.23 12.57 -3.68
N LEU A 49 4.29 11.74 -4.14
CA LEU A 49 4.22 11.27 -5.53
C LEU A 49 3.11 12.01 -6.26
N ASP A 50 3.47 12.82 -7.24
CA ASP A 50 2.52 13.58 -8.07
C ASP A 50 2.47 13.06 -9.51
N ALA A 51 1.28 13.10 -10.11
CA ALA A 51 1.05 12.89 -11.54
C ALA A 51 -0.37 13.37 -11.92
N ARG A 52 -0.78 13.23 -13.17
CA ARG A 52 -2.16 13.56 -13.58
C ARG A 52 -3.19 12.50 -13.15
N TRP A 53 -4.46 12.89 -13.07
CA TRP A 53 -5.56 11.95 -12.83
C TRP A 53 -5.62 10.92 -13.96
N GLY A 54 -5.81 9.65 -13.63
CA GLY A 54 -5.85 8.55 -14.61
C GLY A 54 -4.49 7.99 -15.05
N GLU A 55 -3.36 8.55 -14.57
CA GLU A 55 -2.00 8.06 -14.89
C GLU A 55 -1.59 6.79 -14.12
N GLY A 56 -2.53 6.15 -13.41
CA GLY A 56 -2.25 4.91 -12.67
C GLY A 56 -1.51 5.09 -11.34
N LYS A 57 -1.62 6.25 -10.67
CA LYS A 57 -1.00 6.46 -9.34
C LYS A 57 -1.42 5.43 -8.30
N THR A 58 -2.71 5.16 -8.19
CA THR A 58 -3.24 4.15 -7.26
C THR A 58 -2.69 2.77 -7.57
N TRP A 59 -2.64 2.39 -8.85
CA TRP A 59 -2.01 1.14 -9.30
C TRP A 59 -0.54 1.08 -8.87
N PHE A 60 0.22 2.15 -9.15
CA PHE A 60 1.64 2.21 -8.81
C PHE A 60 1.91 2.06 -7.31
N VAL A 61 1.23 2.84 -6.46
CA VAL A 61 1.47 2.80 -5.02
C VAL A 61 1.08 1.45 -4.41
N ARG A 62 0.02 0.81 -4.91
CA ARG A 62 -0.39 -0.53 -4.43
C ARG A 62 0.57 -1.63 -4.86
N HIS A 63 1.03 -1.62 -6.12
CA HIS A 63 2.07 -2.56 -6.58
C HIS A 63 3.42 -2.31 -5.88
N TRP A 64 3.75 -1.05 -5.60
CA TRP A 64 4.95 -0.71 -4.85
C TRP A 64 4.86 -1.16 -3.38
N ALA A 65 3.69 -0.99 -2.74
CA ALA A 65 3.44 -1.52 -1.40
C ALA A 65 3.62 -3.04 -1.36
N LYS A 66 3.07 -3.78 -2.33
CA LYS A 66 3.28 -5.24 -2.44
C LYS A 66 4.75 -5.59 -2.65
N HIS A 67 5.46 -4.85 -3.52
CA HIS A 67 6.89 -5.05 -3.74
C HIS A 67 7.72 -4.86 -2.47
N LEU A 68 7.39 -3.84 -1.67
CA LEU A 68 8.03 -3.56 -0.39
C LEU A 68 7.76 -4.69 0.63
N SER A 69 6.50 -5.17 0.73
CA SER A 69 6.16 -6.32 1.56
C SER A 69 6.92 -7.59 1.15
N ASP A 70 7.04 -7.86 -0.16
CA ASP A 70 7.79 -9.02 -0.69
C ASP A 70 9.30 -8.92 -0.41
N THR A 71 9.81 -7.71 -0.22
CA THR A 71 11.22 -7.43 0.11
C THR A 71 11.46 -7.28 1.61
N LYS A 72 10.52 -7.76 2.46
CA LYS A 72 10.57 -7.75 3.93
C LYS A 72 10.52 -6.38 4.58
N HIS A 73 9.91 -5.39 3.93
CA HIS A 73 9.58 -4.12 4.57
C HIS A 73 8.22 -4.21 5.25
N ASN A 74 8.10 -3.59 6.43
CA ASN A 74 6.80 -3.39 7.07
C ASN A 74 6.10 -2.22 6.39
N VAL A 75 4.99 -2.50 5.72
CA VAL A 75 4.28 -1.53 4.89
C VAL A 75 2.85 -1.39 5.40
N ILE A 76 2.44 -0.15 5.61
CA ILE A 76 1.04 0.20 5.89
C ILE A 76 0.55 1.01 4.70
N TYR A 77 -0.46 0.50 4.00
CA TYR A 77 -1.16 1.25 2.96
C TYR A 77 -2.43 1.83 3.54
N LEU A 78 -2.61 3.15 3.40
CA LEU A 78 -3.76 3.87 3.95
C LEU A 78 -4.41 4.68 2.83
N ASP A 79 -5.67 4.34 2.53
CA ASP A 79 -6.48 5.09 1.58
C ASP A 79 -7.29 6.14 2.34
N ALA A 80 -6.89 7.41 2.21
CA ALA A 80 -7.55 8.52 2.91
C ALA A 80 -8.98 8.75 2.39
N PHE A 81 -9.27 8.47 1.10
CA PHE A 81 -10.60 8.69 0.54
C PHE A 81 -11.59 7.62 0.99
N ALA A 82 -11.13 6.38 1.13
CA ALA A 82 -11.98 5.29 1.64
C ALA A 82 -12.35 5.50 3.12
N ASN A 83 -11.49 6.16 3.88
CA ASN A 83 -11.64 6.36 5.33
C ASN A 83 -12.12 7.76 5.73
N ASP A 84 -12.50 8.60 4.77
CA ASP A 84 -12.93 10.01 5.00
C ASP A 84 -14.28 10.12 5.75
N TYR A 85 -14.95 8.98 6.00
CA TYR A 85 -16.18 8.90 6.79
C TYR A 85 -15.93 8.72 8.29
N LEU A 86 -14.70 8.39 8.71
CA LEU A 86 -14.39 8.12 10.12
C LEU A 86 -14.19 9.42 10.90
N ASP A 87 -14.96 9.59 11.98
CA ASP A 87 -14.97 10.80 12.83
C ASP A 87 -13.61 11.13 13.47
N ASP A 88 -12.69 10.16 13.56
CA ASP A 88 -11.34 10.35 14.07
C ASP A 88 -10.25 9.71 13.18
N PRO A 89 -9.57 10.52 12.34
CA PRO A 89 -8.46 10.08 11.50
C PRO A 89 -7.28 9.52 12.31
N PHE A 90 -7.06 10.02 13.54
CA PHE A 90 -5.97 9.56 14.38
C PHE A 90 -6.21 8.13 14.86
N LEU A 91 -7.42 7.83 15.33
CA LEU A 91 -7.79 6.48 15.76
C LEU A 91 -7.62 5.47 14.61
N THR A 92 -8.04 5.85 13.40
CA THR A 92 -7.91 5.04 12.19
C THR A 92 -6.44 4.69 11.90
N ILE A 93 -5.56 5.70 11.94
CA ILE A 93 -4.12 5.50 11.71
C ILE A 93 -3.51 4.65 12.82
N ALA A 94 -3.83 4.93 14.09
CA ALA A 94 -3.33 4.19 15.25
C ALA A 94 -3.74 2.70 15.21
N ALA A 95 -4.98 2.40 14.82
CA ALA A 95 -5.47 1.03 14.67
C ALA A 95 -4.75 0.27 13.55
N GLN A 96 -4.49 0.92 12.42
CA GLN A 96 -3.74 0.32 11.29
C GLN A 96 -2.28 0.05 11.65
N ILE A 97 -1.64 1.00 12.34
CA ILE A 97 -0.30 0.83 12.91
C ILE A 97 -0.29 -0.35 13.87
N SER A 98 -1.20 -0.38 14.86
CA SER A 98 -1.28 -1.48 15.80
C SER A 98 -1.44 -2.83 15.11
N GLN A 99 -2.34 -2.95 14.12
CA GLN A 99 -2.52 -4.19 13.35
C GLN A 99 -1.26 -4.63 12.61
N ALA A 100 -0.52 -3.71 11.99
CA ALA A 100 0.72 -4.03 11.29
C ALA A 100 1.84 -4.52 12.23
N PHE A 101 1.79 -4.16 13.52
CA PHE A 101 2.74 -4.61 14.54
C PHE A 101 2.27 -5.81 15.38
N LYS A 102 1.02 -6.30 15.20
CA LYS A 102 0.53 -7.51 15.90
C LYS A 102 1.22 -8.79 15.43
N ASP A 103 1.64 -8.84 14.17
CA ASP A 103 2.38 -9.99 13.63
C ASP A 103 3.87 -9.98 14.01
N SER A 104 4.36 -8.88 14.59
CA SER A 104 5.69 -8.78 15.19
C SER A 104 5.62 -9.05 16.70
N ASP A 105 5.42 -10.31 17.09
CA ASP A 105 5.69 -10.99 18.38
C ASP A 105 5.67 -10.23 19.75
N GLU A 106 5.15 -9.01 19.89
CA GLU A 106 5.28 -8.23 21.13
C GLU A 106 4.01 -7.55 21.67
N ILE A 107 2.82 -7.74 21.08
CA ILE A 107 1.58 -7.21 21.68
C ILE A 107 0.54 -8.31 21.85
N GLY A 108 0.27 -8.64 23.12
CA GLY A 108 -0.76 -9.59 23.50
C GLY A 108 -2.15 -9.11 23.06
N ILE A 109 -2.90 -10.02 22.45
CA ILE A 109 -4.26 -9.81 21.91
C ILE A 109 -5.24 -9.20 22.94
N GLU A 110 -4.94 -9.30 24.24
CA GLU A 110 -5.75 -8.78 25.33
C GLU A 110 -5.86 -7.24 25.36
N GLU A 111 -4.84 -6.49 24.90
CA GLU A 111 -4.86 -5.01 24.95
C GLU A 111 -5.71 -4.35 23.85
N ILE A 112 -5.99 -5.06 22.74
CA ILE A 112 -6.80 -4.50 21.64
C ILE A 112 -8.30 -4.56 21.93
N ASN A 113 -8.74 -5.58 22.67
CA ASN A 113 -10.16 -5.72 23.02
C ASN A 113 -10.64 -4.58 23.94
N ASP A 114 -9.73 -3.99 24.71
CA ASP A 114 -10.02 -2.84 25.59
C ASP A 114 -10.18 -1.51 24.81
N LEU A 115 -9.80 -1.48 23.53
CA LEU A 115 -9.98 -0.32 22.65
C LEU A 115 -11.32 -0.33 21.87
N GLY A 116 -12.16 -1.35 22.07
CA GLY A 116 -13.52 -1.38 21.51
C GLY A 116 -13.62 -1.47 19.98
N LEU A 117 -12.56 -1.92 19.29
CA LEU A 117 -12.47 -1.94 17.83
C LEU A 117 -12.92 -3.26 17.17
N THR A 118 -13.71 -4.09 17.84
CA THR A 118 -14.29 -5.30 17.25
C THR A 118 -15.82 -5.27 17.26
N HIS A 119 -16.40 -5.24 16.07
CA HIS A 119 -17.71 -5.81 15.77
C HIS A 119 -17.53 -6.96 14.80
#